data_AF-A0A946FDS5-F1
#
_entry.id   AF-A0A946FDS5-F1
#
_cell.length_a   1.000
_cell.length_b   1.000
_cell.length_c   1.000
_cell.angle_alpha   90.00
_cell.angle_beta   90.00
_cell.angle_gamma   90.00
#
_symmetry.space_group_name_H-M   'P 1'
#
loop_
_entity.id
_entity.type
_entity.pdbx_description
1 polymer ?
#
loop_
_entity_poly.entity_id
_entity_poly.type
_entity_poly.pdbx_seq_one_letter_code
_entity_poly.pdbx_strand_id
1 'polypeptide(L)'
;MSIEFWAIVITMSIVAMAFVAGFPNNSEWRSRKALWATMAVVPVFAIALYVDVGSPDAIGAASVHQGSRNSPVMNQVRGDQKPVGSVDSMLDGLKHRLDENPEDAGSWLLLAKSYDHLNRREEAIAAYDRAKSLGKTDTSLAAAIGDVGAQPSNSLDPLPPGLRGRVELSDEARKLVGLDDTVFVFAKESADQRMPLVAMRRSVRDLPLQFNLTDADAMIVGTHLADYEELVVTAKISRSGMANDVLEGLEALSEAVSPLADHHISLTISSKLNSSHSSSTAND
;
A
#
# COMPACT_ATOMS: atom_id res chain seq x y z
N MET A 1 24.62 14.35 -25.28
CA MET A 1 23.86 15.62 -25.33
C MET A 1 22.55 15.33 -26.02
N SER A 2 21.43 15.48 -25.30
CA SER A 2 20.09 15.08 -25.76
C SER A 2 19.61 15.95 -26.92
N ILE A 3 18.81 15.36 -27.81
CA ILE A 3 18.13 16.04 -28.93
C ILE A 3 17.31 17.25 -28.43
N GLU A 4 16.79 17.19 -27.20
CA GLU A 4 16.03 18.26 -26.56
C GLU A 4 16.84 19.55 -26.34
N PHE A 5 18.14 19.43 -26.08
CA PHE A 5 19.01 20.61 -25.93
C PHE A 5 19.15 21.39 -27.26
N TRP A 6 19.30 20.67 -28.37
CA TRP A 6 19.39 21.28 -29.70
C TRP A 6 18.06 21.88 -30.15
N ALA A 7 16.93 21.28 -29.78
CA ALA A 7 15.61 21.85 -30.05
C ALA A 7 15.45 23.23 -29.40
N ILE A 8 15.79 23.39 -28.12
CA ILE A 8 15.67 24.66 -27.40
C ILE A 8 16.57 25.75 -28.01
N VAL A 9 17.80 25.42 -28.41
CA VAL A 9 18.76 26.37 -29.02
C VAL A 9 18.27 26.86 -30.39
N ILE A 10 17.69 25.96 -31.19
CA ILE A 10 17.11 26.30 -32.49
C ILE A 10 15.90 27.23 -32.31
N THR A 11 15.01 26.92 -31.37
CA THR A 11 13.83 27.76 -31.11
C THR A 11 14.24 29.16 -30.62
N MET A 12 15.23 29.25 -29.72
CA MET A 12 15.76 30.53 -29.25
C MET A 12 16.41 31.34 -30.38
N SER A 13 17.14 30.70 -31.29
CA SER A 13 17.77 31.36 -32.43
C SER A 13 16.74 31.88 -33.44
N ILE A 14 15.67 31.14 -33.69
CA ILE A 14 14.57 31.57 -34.58
C ILE A 14 13.85 32.78 -33.99
N VAL A 15 13.60 32.77 -32.67
CA VAL A 15 12.98 33.91 -31.96
C VAL A 15 13.90 35.15 -32.01
N ALA A 16 15.20 34.99 -31.79
CA ALA A 16 16.16 36.09 -31.87
C ALA A 16 16.27 36.65 -33.30
N MET A 17 16.25 35.78 -34.32
CA MET A 17 16.35 36.18 -35.72
C MET A 17 15.06 36.86 -36.21
N ALA A 18 13.89 36.42 -35.75
CA ALA A 18 12.62 37.12 -35.98
C ALA A 18 12.60 38.51 -35.32
N PHE A 19 13.28 38.67 -34.19
CA PHE A 19 13.42 39.95 -33.50
C PHE A 19 14.37 40.90 -34.23
N VAL A 20 15.43 40.40 -34.87
CA VAL A 20 16.40 41.23 -35.62
C VAL A 20 15.92 41.56 -37.04
N ALA A 21 15.24 40.63 -37.72
CA ALA A 21 14.76 40.82 -39.08
C ALA A 21 13.41 41.57 -39.18
N GLY A 22 12.67 41.70 -38.06
CA GLY A 22 11.32 42.24 -38.03
C GLY A 22 11.17 43.76 -37.88
N PHE A 23 12.26 44.53 -37.74
CA PHE A 23 12.16 45.98 -37.54
C PHE A 23 12.58 46.76 -38.80
N PRO A 24 11.65 47.11 -39.70
CA PRO A 24 11.89 48.19 -40.65
C PRO A 24 12.04 49.50 -39.87
N ASN A 25 13.11 50.24 -40.19
CA ASN A 25 13.53 51.51 -39.59
C ASN A 25 12.58 52.68 -39.90
N ASN A 26 11.28 52.55 -39.59
CA ASN A 26 10.30 53.62 -39.78
C ASN A 26 9.89 54.24 -38.43
N SER A 27 10.17 55.54 -38.32
CA SER A 27 10.08 56.37 -37.12
C SER A 27 8.65 56.67 -36.60
N GLU A 28 7.65 55.90 -37.03
CA GLU A 28 6.22 56.10 -36.70
C GLU A 28 5.71 55.11 -35.63
N TRP A 29 6.48 54.07 -35.32
CA TRP A 29 6.08 53.01 -34.36
C TRP A 29 6.41 53.32 -32.89
N ARG A 30 6.54 54.61 -32.55
CA ARG A 30 6.49 55.12 -31.16
C ARG A 30 5.06 55.26 -30.63
N SER A 31 4.10 54.55 -31.23
CA SER A 31 2.74 54.53 -30.75
C SER A 31 2.64 53.58 -29.55
N ARG A 32 2.10 54.09 -28.44
CA ARG A 32 1.87 53.40 -27.16
C ARG A 32 1.45 51.94 -27.33
N LYS A 33 0.71 51.59 -28.37
CA LYS A 33 0.27 50.21 -28.69
C LYS A 33 1.40 49.18 -28.86
N ALA A 34 2.57 49.55 -29.40
CA ALA A 34 3.69 48.62 -29.55
C ALA A 34 4.32 48.23 -28.19
N LEU A 35 4.40 49.20 -27.27
CA LEU A 35 4.81 48.96 -25.88
C LEU A 35 3.84 48.03 -25.14
N TRP A 36 2.54 48.14 -25.41
CA TRP A 36 1.52 47.29 -24.77
C TRP A 36 1.51 45.86 -25.35
N ALA A 37 1.79 45.72 -26.65
CA ALA A 37 1.87 44.41 -27.28
C ALA A 37 3.05 43.58 -26.74
N THR A 38 4.23 44.17 -26.57
CA THR A 38 5.40 43.46 -26.01
C THR A 38 5.18 43.06 -24.55
N MET A 39 4.53 43.91 -23.75
CA MET A 39 4.23 43.64 -22.35
C MET A 39 3.21 42.51 -22.16
N ALA A 40 2.34 42.25 -23.16
CA ALA A 40 1.38 41.16 -23.10
C ALA A 40 1.97 39.80 -23.51
N VAL A 41 2.98 39.78 -24.39
CA VAL A 41 3.57 38.52 -24.90
C VAL A 41 4.42 37.81 -23.86
N VAL A 42 5.19 38.55 -23.04
CA VAL A 42 6.04 37.98 -22.00
C VAL A 42 5.28 37.13 -20.96
N PRO A 43 4.17 37.61 -20.35
CA PRO A 43 3.43 36.81 -19.36
C PRO A 43 2.72 35.62 -20.00
N VAL A 44 2.20 35.73 -21.22
CA VAL A 44 1.56 34.61 -21.90
C VAL A 44 2.58 33.51 -22.24
N PHE A 45 3.78 33.90 -22.66
CA PHE A 45 4.87 32.95 -22.93
C PHE A 45 5.39 32.30 -21.65
N ALA A 46 5.46 33.05 -20.54
CA ALA A 46 5.79 32.49 -19.23
C ALA A 46 4.76 31.47 -18.73
N ILE A 47 3.46 31.73 -18.97
CA ILE A 47 2.38 30.79 -18.66
C ILE A 47 2.49 29.53 -19.54
N ALA A 48 2.77 29.68 -20.83
CA ALA A 48 2.93 28.54 -21.74
C ALA A 48 4.12 27.65 -21.33
N LEU A 49 5.27 28.24 -20.99
CA LEU A 49 6.41 27.50 -20.45
C LEU A 49 6.12 26.85 -19.10
N TYR A 50 5.32 27.49 -18.25
CA TYR A 50 4.92 26.92 -16.97
C TYR A 50 4.04 25.67 -17.14
N VAL A 51 3.20 25.62 -18.18
CA VAL A 51 2.37 24.44 -18.46
C VAL A 51 3.17 23.29 -19.08
N ASP A 52 4.23 23.59 -19.83
CA ASP A 52 5.02 22.58 -20.55
C ASP A 52 6.18 22.00 -19.70
N VAL A 53 6.80 22.82 -18.84
CA VAL A 53 7.94 22.41 -17.98
C VAL A 53 7.55 22.29 -16.50
N GLY A 54 6.51 23.00 -16.07
CA GLY A 54 6.06 23.02 -14.68
C GLY A 54 5.05 21.92 -14.39
N SER A 55 5.16 21.30 -13.21
CA SER A 55 4.17 20.37 -12.68
C SER A 55 2.97 21.16 -12.14
N PRO A 56 1.80 21.19 -12.81
CA PRO A 56 0.62 21.90 -12.31
C PRO A 56 0.11 21.37 -10.96
N ASP A 57 0.53 20.17 -10.54
CA ASP A 57 0.17 19.55 -9.26
C ASP A 57 0.78 20.24 -8.02
N ALA A 58 1.79 21.10 -8.19
CA ALA A 58 2.40 21.82 -7.06
C ALA A 58 1.55 23.00 -6.55
N ILE A 59 0.67 23.57 -7.38
CA ILE A 59 -0.17 24.72 -6.98
C ILE A 59 -1.39 24.27 -6.15
N GLY A 60 -1.81 23.00 -6.28
CA GLY A 60 -2.84 22.39 -5.41
C GLY A 60 -2.36 22.13 -3.98
N ALA A 61 -1.06 21.86 -3.78
CA ALA A 61 -0.49 21.59 -2.47
C ALA A 61 -0.25 22.87 -1.63
N ALA A 62 -0.15 24.04 -2.26
CA ALA A 62 0.21 25.30 -1.60
C ALA A 62 -0.97 26.18 -1.14
N SER A 63 -2.23 25.81 -1.43
CA SER A 63 -3.41 26.60 -1.04
C SER A 63 -4.09 26.15 0.26
N VAL A 64 -3.56 25.14 0.96
CA VAL A 64 -4.14 24.67 2.25
C VAL A 64 -3.58 25.41 3.48
N HIS A 65 -2.55 26.25 3.34
CA HIS A 65 -1.85 26.82 4.51
C HIS A 65 -1.82 28.35 4.58
N GLN A 66 -2.93 29.05 4.32
CA GLN A 66 -3.02 30.46 4.73
C GLN A 66 -4.46 30.95 4.96
N GLY A 67 -5.05 30.53 6.08
CA GLY A 67 -6.35 31.05 6.53
C GLY A 67 -6.62 30.95 8.04
N SER A 68 -5.71 30.41 8.86
CA SER A 68 -5.88 30.36 10.32
C SER A 68 -4.81 31.21 11.00
N ARG A 69 -5.05 32.53 11.04
CA ARG A 69 -4.40 33.43 12.00
C ARG A 69 -5.36 33.61 13.18
N ASN A 70 -5.02 32.95 14.29
CA ASN A 70 -5.35 33.30 15.66
C ASN A 70 -6.80 33.69 15.99
N SER A 71 -7.54 32.77 16.61
CA SER A 71 -8.54 33.11 17.63
C SER A 71 -8.23 32.32 18.90
N PRO A 72 -8.18 32.97 20.08
CA PRO A 72 -7.83 32.30 21.33
C PRO A 72 -8.97 31.35 21.74
N VAL A 73 -8.62 30.08 21.96
CA VAL A 73 -9.52 29.06 22.50
C VAL A 73 -9.79 29.39 23.97
N MET A 74 -10.95 30.00 24.23
CA MET A 74 -11.55 30.01 25.55
C MET A 74 -12.22 28.65 25.77
N ASN A 75 -11.70 27.93 26.77
CA ASN A 75 -12.22 26.67 27.28
C ASN A 75 -13.73 26.73 27.54
N GLN A 76 -14.53 25.92 26.84
CA GLN A 76 -15.87 25.53 27.31
C GLN A 76 -16.11 24.04 27.10
N VAL A 77 -16.03 23.34 28.23
CA VAL A 77 -16.58 22.01 28.47
C VAL A 77 -18.12 22.12 28.61
N ARG A 78 -18.92 21.50 27.72
CA ARG A 78 -20.22 20.87 28.04
C ARG A 78 -20.84 20.14 26.83
N GLY A 79 -21.07 18.82 26.96
CA GLY A 79 -22.20 18.05 26.41
C GLY A 79 -22.37 17.90 24.88
N ASP A 80 -22.21 16.66 24.40
CA ASP A 80 -22.85 16.10 23.20
C ASP A 80 -22.72 16.86 21.87
N GLN A 81 -21.48 17.09 21.42
CA GLN A 81 -21.24 17.48 20.03
C GLN A 81 -20.18 16.56 19.42
N LYS A 82 -20.61 15.72 18.47
CA LYS A 82 -19.75 14.92 17.60
C LYS A 82 -18.70 15.86 16.97
N PRO A 83 -17.41 15.52 17.01
CA PRO A 83 -16.36 16.40 16.53
C PRO A 83 -16.62 16.78 15.08
N VAL A 84 -16.56 18.08 14.83
CA VAL A 84 -16.59 18.71 13.50
C VAL A 84 -15.73 17.94 12.50
N GLY A 85 -16.39 17.25 11.56
CA GLY A 85 -15.86 16.72 10.29
C GLY A 85 -14.70 15.72 10.40
N SER A 86 -14.91 14.53 10.96
CA SER A 86 -13.95 13.43 10.80
C SER A 86 -13.83 13.02 9.33
N VAL A 87 -12.66 12.55 8.91
CA VAL A 87 -12.41 12.06 7.54
C VAL A 87 -13.43 10.99 7.12
N ASP A 88 -13.89 10.17 8.07
CA ASP A 88 -14.98 9.19 7.86
C ASP A 88 -16.31 9.84 7.44
N SER A 89 -16.69 10.96 8.06
CA SER A 89 -17.93 11.66 7.70
C SER A 89 -17.90 12.25 6.28
N MET A 90 -16.71 12.62 5.80
CA MET A 90 -16.51 13.08 4.41
C MET A 90 -16.59 11.91 3.43
N LEU A 91 -16.04 10.74 3.80
CA LEU A 91 -16.17 9.51 3.03
C LEU A 91 -17.61 9.04 2.91
N ASP A 92 -18.40 9.14 3.97
CA ASP A 92 -19.82 8.76 3.95
C ASP A 92 -20.63 9.63 2.99
N GLY A 93 -20.34 10.93 2.93
CA GLY A 93 -20.92 11.83 1.92
C GLY A 93 -20.53 11.46 0.48
N LEU A 94 -19.28 11.04 0.27
CA LEU A 94 -18.79 10.59 -1.04
C LEU A 94 -19.45 9.26 -1.46
N LYS A 95 -19.60 8.32 -0.53
CA LYS A 95 -20.31 7.05 -0.77
C LYS A 95 -21.77 7.29 -1.11
N HIS A 96 -22.47 8.15 -0.38
CA HIS A 96 -23.86 8.46 -0.65
C HIS A 96 -24.06 9.03 -2.06
N ARG A 97 -23.15 9.89 -2.53
CA ARG A 97 -23.16 10.38 -3.92
C ARG A 97 -22.96 9.25 -4.92
N LEU A 98 -22.06 8.31 -4.64
CA LEU A 98 -21.79 7.17 -5.50
C LEU A 98 -22.97 6.17 -5.53
N ASP A 99 -23.77 6.10 -4.47
CA ASP A 99 -25.03 5.34 -4.48
C ASP A 99 -26.05 5.97 -5.44
N GLU A 100 -26.11 7.31 -5.50
CA GLU A 100 -26.98 8.03 -6.43
C GLU A 100 -26.44 8.03 -7.88
N ASN A 101 -25.13 8.09 -8.06
CA ASN A 101 -24.45 8.16 -9.36
C ASN A 101 -23.31 7.12 -9.45
N PRO A 102 -23.64 5.83 -9.63
CA PRO A 102 -22.66 4.72 -9.56
C PRO A 102 -21.72 4.64 -10.76
N GLU A 103 -21.94 5.47 -11.78
CA GLU A 103 -21.19 5.54 -13.04
C GLU A 103 -20.19 6.72 -13.06
N ASP A 104 -20.07 7.48 -11.97
CA ASP A 104 -19.05 8.52 -11.83
C ASP A 104 -17.67 7.92 -11.50
N ALA A 105 -16.93 7.63 -12.56
CA ALA A 105 -15.57 7.11 -12.52
C ALA A 105 -14.59 7.98 -11.70
N GLY A 106 -14.80 9.30 -11.68
CA GLY A 106 -13.94 10.24 -10.95
C GLY A 106 -14.18 10.17 -9.45
N SER A 107 -15.44 10.06 -9.03
CA SER A 107 -15.81 9.87 -7.63
C SER A 107 -15.31 8.53 -7.08
N TRP A 108 -15.35 7.46 -7.88
CA TRP A 108 -14.75 6.17 -7.51
C TRP A 108 -13.23 6.26 -7.33
N LEU A 109 -12.53 6.99 -8.21
CA LEU A 109 -11.09 7.18 -8.11
C LEU A 109 -10.70 7.99 -6.86
N LEU A 110 -11.48 9.02 -6.53
CA LEU A 110 -11.26 9.83 -5.32
C LEU A 110 -11.50 9.02 -4.05
N LEU A 111 -12.51 8.15 -4.06
CA LEU A 111 -12.79 7.23 -2.96
C LEU A 111 -11.58 6.30 -2.73
N ALA A 112 -11.02 5.75 -3.80
CA ALA A 112 -9.83 4.90 -3.74
C ALA A 112 -8.61 5.63 -3.14
N LYS A 113 -8.32 6.87 -3.59
CA LYS A 113 -7.23 7.70 -3.03
C LYS A 113 -7.43 7.99 -1.54
N SER A 114 -8.67 8.24 -1.14
CA SER A 114 -8.99 8.55 0.25
C SER A 114 -8.83 7.31 1.15
N TYR A 115 -9.20 6.12 0.66
CA TYR A 115 -8.97 4.87 1.35
C TYR A 115 -7.49 4.49 1.45
N ASP A 116 -6.71 4.77 0.41
CA ASP A 116 -5.26 4.60 0.41
C ASP A 116 -4.60 5.43 1.52
N HIS A 117 -4.96 6.71 1.64
CA HIS A 117 -4.47 7.59 2.71
C HIS A 117 -4.86 7.15 4.13
N LEU A 118 -5.96 6.40 4.28
CA LEU A 118 -6.38 5.83 5.56
C LEU A 118 -5.77 4.46 5.85
N ASN A 119 -4.85 3.99 5.01
CA ASN A 119 -4.25 2.65 5.09
C ASN A 119 -5.31 1.52 4.99
N ARG A 120 -6.46 1.79 4.36
CA ARG A 120 -7.57 0.85 4.15
C ARG A 120 -7.44 0.20 2.78
N ARG A 121 -6.35 -0.55 2.60
CA ARG A 121 -5.88 -1.02 1.29
C ARG A 121 -6.91 -1.86 0.53
N GLU A 122 -7.64 -2.76 1.21
CA GLU A 122 -8.65 -3.61 0.55
C GLU A 122 -9.79 -2.79 -0.08
N GLU A 123 -10.27 -1.77 0.61
CA GLU A 123 -11.35 -0.89 0.11
C GLU A 123 -10.84 0.06 -0.99
N ALA A 124 -9.58 0.48 -0.90
CA ALA A 124 -8.94 1.28 -1.94
C ALA A 124 -8.88 0.52 -3.27
N ILE A 125 -8.52 -0.78 -3.23
CA ILE A 125 -8.48 -1.66 -4.41
C ILE A 125 -9.88 -1.79 -5.02
N ALA A 126 -10.90 -2.10 -4.22
CA ALA A 126 -12.26 -2.27 -4.71
C ALA A 126 -12.83 -0.99 -5.37
N ALA A 127 -12.58 0.17 -4.78
CA ALA A 127 -12.98 1.46 -5.35
C ALA A 127 -12.20 1.78 -6.63
N TYR A 128 -10.91 1.45 -6.68
CA TYR A 128 -10.06 1.65 -7.85
C TYR A 128 -10.47 0.77 -9.03
N ASP A 129 -10.77 -0.51 -8.80
CA ASP A 129 -11.28 -1.43 -9.83
C ASP A 129 -12.56 -0.90 -10.46
N ARG A 130 -13.44 -0.31 -9.64
CA ARG A 130 -14.67 0.31 -10.13
C ARG A 130 -14.37 1.54 -10.99
N ALA A 131 -13.48 2.43 -10.56
CA ALA A 131 -13.02 3.57 -11.35
C ALA A 131 -12.41 3.13 -12.69
N LYS A 132 -11.55 2.10 -12.66
CA LYS A 132 -10.90 1.50 -13.83
C LYS A 132 -11.91 0.91 -14.80
N SER A 133 -12.93 0.20 -14.29
CA SER A 133 -14.02 -0.36 -15.11
C SER A 133 -14.83 0.72 -15.83
N LEU A 134 -14.88 1.93 -15.27
CA LEU A 134 -15.56 3.10 -15.84
C LEU A 134 -14.60 3.97 -16.68
N GLY A 135 -13.36 3.53 -16.91
CA GLY A 135 -12.38 4.20 -17.77
C GLY A 135 -11.53 5.27 -17.10
N LYS A 136 -11.52 5.34 -15.76
CA LYS A 136 -10.60 6.22 -15.00
C LYS A 136 -9.54 5.40 -14.28
N THR A 137 -8.29 5.71 -14.56
CA THR A 137 -7.13 5.10 -13.91
C THR A 137 -6.18 6.19 -13.44
N ASP A 138 -5.39 5.86 -12.44
CA ASP A 138 -4.31 6.71 -11.93
C ASP A 138 -3.08 5.81 -11.70
N THR A 139 -1.99 6.12 -12.40
CA THR A 139 -0.77 5.29 -12.40
C THR A 139 -0.06 5.34 -11.05
N SER A 140 -0.09 6.49 -10.36
CA SER A 140 0.52 6.64 -9.04
C SER A 140 -0.25 5.84 -8.00
N LEU A 141 -1.58 5.88 -8.05
CA LEU A 141 -2.43 5.06 -7.20
C LEU A 141 -2.32 3.57 -7.55
N ALA A 142 -2.25 3.21 -8.85
CA ALA A 142 -2.02 1.83 -9.28
C ALA A 142 -0.73 1.26 -8.69
N ALA A 143 0.35 2.04 -8.71
CA ALA A 143 1.62 1.64 -8.10
C ALA A 143 1.53 1.53 -6.57
N ALA A 144 0.79 2.41 -5.90
CA ALA A 144 0.60 2.39 -4.45
C ALA A 144 -0.23 1.18 -3.98
N ILE A 145 -1.33 0.86 -4.67
CA ILE A 145 -2.21 -0.26 -4.30
C ILE A 145 -1.72 -1.61 -4.86
N GLY A 146 -0.88 -1.59 -5.90
CA GLY A 146 -0.29 -2.78 -6.53
C GLY A 146 -0.94 -3.24 -7.85
N ASP A 147 -1.79 -2.42 -8.48
CA ASP A 147 -2.47 -2.72 -9.76
C ASP A 147 -1.63 -2.31 -11.00
N VAL A 148 -0.32 -2.61 -10.99
CA VAL A 148 0.37 -2.75 -12.28
C VAL A 148 -0.20 -4.03 -12.88
N GLY A 149 -1.25 -3.83 -13.69
CA GLY A 149 -2.33 -4.79 -13.83
C GLY A 149 -1.88 -6.20 -14.14
N ALA A 150 -2.52 -7.16 -13.48
CA ALA A 150 -2.59 -8.57 -13.87
C ALA A 150 -1.48 -8.96 -14.86
N GLN A 151 -0.23 -8.85 -14.42
CA GLN A 151 0.75 -9.79 -14.90
C GLN A 151 0.11 -11.12 -14.49
N PRO A 152 -0.08 -12.08 -15.43
CA PRO A 152 -0.10 -13.45 -14.96
C PRO A 152 1.12 -13.57 -14.06
N SER A 153 1.03 -14.36 -13.01
CA SER A 153 2.20 -14.94 -12.39
C SER A 153 3.01 -15.71 -13.46
N ASN A 154 3.64 -15.02 -14.41
CA ASN A 154 4.98 -15.31 -14.86
C ASN A 154 5.83 -14.85 -13.68
N SER A 155 5.84 -15.67 -12.63
CA SER A 155 6.85 -15.69 -11.60
C SER A 155 8.19 -16.00 -12.25
N LEU A 156 8.74 -15.03 -12.97
CA LEU A 156 10.17 -14.86 -13.16
C LEU A 156 10.73 -13.94 -12.07
N ASP A 157 9.85 -13.20 -11.39
CA ASP A 157 10.14 -12.64 -10.08
C ASP A 157 9.89 -13.74 -9.03
N PRO A 158 10.88 -14.07 -8.19
CA PRO A 158 10.68 -15.01 -7.09
C PRO A 158 9.54 -14.50 -6.22
N LEU A 159 8.63 -15.39 -5.80
CA LEU A 159 7.64 -15.08 -4.77
C LEU A 159 8.36 -14.39 -3.61
N PRO A 160 7.80 -13.30 -3.04
CA PRO A 160 8.41 -12.69 -1.88
C PRO A 160 8.58 -13.77 -0.81
N PRO A 161 9.78 -13.85 -0.19
CA PRO A 161 10.12 -14.89 0.78
C PRO A 161 9.09 -14.92 1.89
N GLY A 162 8.61 -16.10 2.24
CA GLY A 162 7.61 -16.27 3.27
C GLY A 162 7.21 -17.71 3.50
N LEU A 163 6.71 -17.99 4.70
CA LEU A 163 6.24 -19.31 5.08
C LEU A 163 4.72 -19.32 5.11
N ARG A 164 4.11 -20.12 4.24
CA ARG A 164 2.66 -20.21 4.11
C ARG A 164 2.18 -21.56 4.58
N GLY A 165 1.00 -21.58 5.17
CA GLY A 165 0.44 -22.83 5.64
C GLY A 165 -0.96 -22.74 6.21
N ARG A 166 -1.43 -23.88 6.70
CA ARG A 166 -2.70 -24.03 7.40
C ARG A 166 -2.45 -24.62 8.78
N VAL A 167 -3.10 -24.06 9.80
CA VAL A 167 -3.14 -24.63 11.15
C VAL A 167 -4.52 -25.17 11.42
N GLU A 168 -4.58 -26.39 11.95
CA GLU A 168 -5.80 -27.07 12.36
C GLU A 168 -5.65 -27.70 13.74
N LEU A 169 -6.77 -27.92 14.44
CA LEU A 169 -6.79 -28.68 15.69
C LEU A 169 -7.30 -30.09 15.45
N SER A 170 -6.63 -31.05 16.06
CA SER A 170 -7.15 -32.41 16.18
C SER A 170 -8.37 -32.46 17.10
N ASP A 171 -9.20 -33.50 16.93
CA ASP A 171 -10.41 -33.68 17.75
C ASP A 171 -10.10 -33.89 19.24
N GLU A 172 -8.90 -34.41 19.57
CA GLU A 172 -8.43 -34.52 20.95
C GLU A 172 -8.05 -33.16 21.52
N ALA A 173 -7.31 -32.35 20.76
CA ALA A 173 -6.91 -31.01 21.19
C ALA A 173 -8.12 -30.10 21.42
N ARG A 174 -9.15 -30.17 20.56
CA ARG A 174 -10.39 -29.40 20.71
C ARG A 174 -11.12 -29.64 22.04
N LYS A 175 -10.96 -30.81 22.65
CA LYS A 175 -11.59 -31.13 23.94
C LYS A 175 -10.84 -30.54 25.13
N LEU A 176 -9.58 -30.14 24.93
CA LEU A 176 -8.67 -29.68 25.98
C LEU A 176 -8.49 -28.15 25.99
N VAL A 177 -8.92 -27.46 24.93
CA VAL A 177 -8.74 -26.01 24.74
C VAL A 177 -10.06 -25.26 24.73
N GLY A 178 -10.03 -24.02 25.23
CA GLY A 178 -11.12 -23.07 25.12
C GLY A 178 -11.10 -22.32 23.78
N LEU A 179 -12.24 -21.80 23.35
CA LEU A 179 -12.35 -20.94 22.16
C LEU A 179 -11.67 -19.57 22.36
N ASP A 180 -11.47 -19.16 23.62
CA ASP A 180 -10.74 -17.95 23.99
C ASP A 180 -9.23 -18.17 24.08
N ASP A 181 -8.75 -19.41 23.99
CA ASP A 181 -7.33 -19.70 24.01
C ASP A 181 -6.66 -19.12 22.75
N THR A 182 -5.37 -18.85 22.88
CA THR A 182 -4.55 -18.20 21.86
C THR A 182 -3.65 -19.21 21.19
N VAL A 183 -3.61 -19.22 19.86
CA VAL A 183 -2.66 -19.99 19.07
C VAL A 183 -1.52 -19.09 18.63
N PHE A 184 -0.32 -19.50 18.98
CA PHE A 184 0.92 -18.88 18.54
C PHE A 184 1.56 -19.73 17.46
N VAL A 185 1.87 -19.12 16.33
CA VAL A 185 2.62 -19.73 15.23
C VAL A 185 3.98 -19.04 15.17
N PHE A 186 5.04 -19.80 15.36
CA PHE A 186 6.42 -19.30 15.36
C PHE A 186 7.20 -19.92 14.22
N ALA A 187 8.08 -19.15 13.57
CA ALA A 187 9.11 -19.67 12.69
C ALA A 187 10.49 -19.50 13.32
N LYS A 188 11.32 -20.53 13.21
CA LYS A 188 12.65 -20.65 13.81
C LYS A 188 13.61 -21.26 12.81
N GLU A 189 14.91 -21.03 12.95
CA GLU A 189 15.93 -21.70 12.14
C GLU A 189 16.03 -23.20 12.45
N SER A 190 15.82 -23.55 13.72
CA SER A 190 15.78 -24.94 14.18
C SER A 190 14.73 -25.10 15.29
N ALA A 191 14.16 -26.30 15.40
CA ALA A 191 13.15 -26.64 16.41
C ALA A 191 13.66 -26.37 17.85
N ASP A 192 14.96 -26.55 18.09
CA ASP A 192 15.60 -26.39 19.40
C ASP A 192 15.93 -24.93 19.76
N GLN A 193 15.81 -24.00 18.81
CA GLN A 193 16.12 -22.60 19.04
C GLN A 193 15.07 -21.94 19.94
N ARG A 194 15.52 -21.27 21.01
CA ARG A 194 14.61 -20.61 21.97
C ARG A 194 14.02 -19.30 21.45
N MET A 195 14.76 -18.56 20.63
CA MET A 195 14.31 -17.28 20.09
C MET A 195 13.69 -17.50 18.71
N PRO A 196 12.38 -17.26 18.54
CA PRO A 196 11.77 -17.31 17.22
C PRO A 196 12.11 -16.06 16.41
N LEU A 197 12.22 -16.24 15.10
CA LEU A 197 12.47 -15.15 14.16
C LEU A 197 11.17 -14.38 13.91
N VAL A 198 10.08 -15.14 13.73
CA VAL A 198 8.76 -14.62 13.40
C VAL A 198 7.75 -15.21 14.37
N ALA A 199 6.78 -14.41 14.79
CA ALA A 199 5.70 -14.84 15.66
C ALA A 199 4.37 -14.23 15.22
N MET A 200 3.39 -15.09 14.98
CA MET A 200 2.01 -14.69 14.72
C MET A 200 1.10 -15.20 15.84
N ARG A 201 0.19 -14.34 16.29
CA ARG A 201 -0.81 -14.66 17.32
C ARG A 201 -2.21 -14.66 16.72
N ARG A 202 -2.97 -15.74 16.94
CA ARG A 202 -4.36 -15.91 16.50
C ARG A 202 -5.21 -16.54 17.61
N SER A 203 -6.53 -16.50 17.49
CA SER A 203 -7.42 -17.14 18.48
C SER A 203 -7.77 -18.56 18.03
N VAL A 204 -8.01 -19.47 18.98
CA VAL A 204 -8.48 -20.83 18.69
C VAL A 204 -9.79 -20.82 17.91
N ARG A 205 -10.65 -19.82 18.11
CA ARG A 205 -11.92 -19.66 17.37
C ARG A 205 -11.73 -19.47 15.86
N ASP A 206 -10.56 -19.00 15.43
CA ASP A 206 -10.29 -18.69 14.02
C ASP A 206 -9.87 -19.95 13.24
N LEU A 207 -9.74 -21.10 13.91
CA LEU A 207 -9.24 -22.34 13.32
C LEU A 207 -10.37 -23.13 12.65
N PRO A 208 -10.11 -23.74 11.47
CA PRO A 208 -8.84 -23.80 10.75
C PRO A 208 -8.46 -22.48 10.07
N LEU A 209 -7.20 -22.05 10.22
CA LEU A 209 -6.72 -20.76 9.69
C LEU A 209 -5.57 -20.96 8.70
N GLN A 210 -5.54 -20.12 7.68
CA GLN A 210 -4.41 -19.99 6.77
C GLN A 210 -3.48 -18.90 7.30
N PHE A 211 -2.19 -19.17 7.32
CA PHE A 211 -1.17 -18.21 7.74
C PHE A 211 -0.18 -17.93 6.62
N ASN A 212 0.37 -16.73 6.63
CA ASN A 212 1.46 -16.29 5.77
C ASN A 212 2.41 -15.48 6.64
N LEU A 213 3.56 -16.06 6.97
CA LEU A 213 4.61 -15.41 7.75
C LEU A 213 5.60 -14.76 6.80
N THR A 214 5.78 -13.45 6.96
CA THR A 214 6.66 -12.63 6.13
C THR A 214 7.66 -11.85 6.99
N ASP A 215 8.59 -11.13 6.36
CA ASP A 215 9.54 -10.24 7.06
C ASP A 215 8.83 -9.22 7.97
N ALA A 216 7.59 -8.83 7.63
CA ALA A 216 6.79 -7.89 8.43
C ALA A 216 6.34 -8.47 9.78
N ASP A 217 6.30 -9.80 9.91
CA ASP A 217 5.91 -10.51 11.13
C ASP A 217 7.14 -10.82 12.02
N ALA A 218 8.34 -10.43 11.58
CA ALA A 218 9.58 -10.68 12.31
C ALA A 218 9.61 -9.93 13.65
N MET A 219 10.10 -10.61 14.69
CA MET A 219 10.22 -10.03 16.02
C MET A 219 11.41 -9.06 16.13
N ILE A 220 12.36 -9.15 15.21
CA ILE A 220 13.56 -8.31 15.15
C ILE A 220 13.49 -7.50 13.86
N VAL A 221 13.58 -6.18 13.98
CA VAL A 221 13.59 -5.27 12.83
C VAL A 221 14.84 -5.52 11.99
N GLY A 222 14.66 -5.72 10.69
CA GLY A 222 15.76 -6.03 9.77
C GLY A 222 16.06 -7.52 9.62
N THR A 223 15.28 -8.41 10.23
CA THR A 223 15.31 -9.84 9.91
C THR A 223 14.61 -10.10 8.59
N HIS A 224 15.32 -10.74 7.66
CA HIS A 224 14.78 -11.17 6.38
C HIS A 224 14.68 -12.70 6.36
N LEU A 225 13.50 -13.24 6.03
CA LEU A 225 13.33 -14.69 5.97
C LEU A 225 14.18 -15.31 4.85
N ALA A 226 14.46 -14.56 3.79
CA ALA A 226 15.33 -14.99 2.69
C ALA A 226 16.78 -15.27 3.10
N ASP A 227 17.25 -14.75 4.24
CA ASP A 227 18.61 -15.01 4.74
C ASP A 227 18.77 -16.43 5.29
N TYR A 228 17.66 -17.15 5.47
CA TYR A 228 17.63 -18.49 6.05
C TYR A 228 17.32 -19.53 4.98
N GLU A 229 18.15 -20.56 4.89
CA GLU A 229 17.97 -21.65 3.93
C GLU A 229 16.77 -22.54 4.31
N GLU A 230 16.63 -22.82 5.60
CA GLU A 230 15.61 -23.69 6.17
C GLU A 230 15.05 -23.08 7.46
N LEU A 231 13.73 -23.13 7.59
CA LEU A 231 13.00 -22.68 8.76
C LEU A 231 12.00 -23.76 9.19
N VAL A 232 11.83 -23.90 10.50
CA VAL A 232 10.88 -24.80 11.14
C VAL A 232 9.76 -23.97 11.74
N VAL A 233 8.52 -24.30 11.39
CA VAL A 233 7.32 -23.66 11.93
C VAL A 233 6.76 -24.50 13.06
N THR A 234 6.52 -23.86 14.20
CA THR A 234 5.90 -24.46 15.38
C THR A 234 4.59 -23.74 15.68
N ALA A 235 3.52 -24.48 15.91
CA ALA A 235 2.27 -23.90 16.41
C ALA A 235 2.00 -24.43 17.82
N LYS A 236 1.68 -23.54 18.75
CA LYS A 236 1.40 -23.92 20.13
C LYS A 236 0.21 -23.12 20.70
N ILE A 237 -0.47 -23.70 21.69
CA ILE A 237 -1.66 -23.07 22.29
C ILE A 237 -1.33 -22.54 23.69
N SER A 238 -1.67 -21.29 23.95
CA SER A 238 -1.56 -20.63 25.26
C SER A 238 -2.94 -20.27 25.78
N ARG A 239 -3.19 -20.61 27.06
CA ARG A 239 -4.43 -20.25 27.76
C ARG A 239 -4.39 -18.83 28.34
N SER A 240 -3.22 -18.40 28.82
CA SER A 240 -3.07 -17.05 29.38
C SER A 240 -2.97 -15.97 28.29
N GLY A 241 -2.82 -16.37 27.03
CA GLY A 241 -2.55 -15.47 25.91
C GLY A 241 -1.12 -14.93 25.89
N MET A 242 -0.24 -15.44 26.75
CA MET A 242 1.18 -15.09 26.78
C MET A 242 2.03 -16.16 26.08
N ALA A 243 2.96 -15.73 25.22
CA ALA A 243 3.79 -16.62 24.42
C ALA A 243 4.75 -17.52 25.25
N ASN A 244 5.01 -17.16 26.51
CA ASN A 244 5.86 -17.90 27.44
C ASN A 244 5.09 -18.90 28.31
N ASP A 245 3.76 -18.86 28.30
CA ASP A 245 2.89 -19.73 29.11
C ASP A 245 1.97 -20.50 28.17
N VAL A 246 2.53 -21.59 27.65
CA VAL A 246 1.96 -22.44 26.61
C VAL A 246 1.56 -23.77 27.24
N LEU A 247 0.44 -24.34 26.78
CA LEU A 247 -0.05 -25.63 27.22
C LEU A 247 0.90 -26.74 26.74
N GLU A 248 1.60 -27.36 27.67
CA GLU A 248 2.48 -28.49 27.38
C GLU A 248 1.72 -29.64 26.70
N GLY A 249 2.29 -30.18 25.63
CA GLY A 249 1.70 -31.27 24.86
C GLY A 249 0.70 -30.85 23.80
N LEU A 250 0.32 -29.56 23.67
CA LEU A 250 -0.53 -29.08 22.58
C LEU A 250 0.28 -28.26 21.56
N GLU A 251 1.04 -28.99 20.75
CA GLU A 251 1.99 -28.41 19.82
C GLU A 251 1.93 -29.12 18.46
N ALA A 252 2.23 -28.37 17.39
CA ALA A 252 2.49 -28.88 16.06
C ALA A 252 3.86 -28.40 15.61
N LEU A 253 4.59 -29.25 14.88
CA LEU A 253 5.92 -28.99 14.36
C LEU A 253 5.94 -29.34 12.87
N SER A 254 6.41 -28.42 12.03
CA SER A 254 6.68 -28.71 10.62
C SER A 254 8.04 -29.37 10.44
N GLU A 255 8.28 -29.91 9.24
CA GLU A 255 9.63 -30.17 8.76
C GLU A 255 10.37 -28.85 8.49
N ALA A 256 11.68 -28.94 8.24
CA ALA A 256 12.49 -27.82 7.79
C ALA A 256 12.05 -27.43 6.36
N VAL A 257 11.63 -26.18 6.18
CA VAL A 257 11.08 -25.67 4.91
C VAL A 257 11.81 -24.40 4.52
N SER A 258 12.15 -24.29 3.25
CA SER A 258 12.78 -23.08 2.73
C SER A 258 11.75 -21.95 2.54
N PRO A 259 11.99 -20.75 3.08
CA PRO A 259 11.11 -19.59 2.89
C PRO A 259 11.13 -19.03 1.46
N LEU A 260 12.10 -19.46 0.64
CA LEU A 260 12.22 -19.09 -0.77
C LEU A 260 11.40 -20.00 -1.69
N ALA A 261 10.95 -21.15 -1.18
CA ALA A 261 10.15 -22.10 -1.95
C ALA A 261 8.65 -21.90 -1.66
N ASP A 262 7.81 -22.06 -2.68
CA ASP A 262 6.35 -21.96 -2.52
C ASP A 262 5.80 -23.27 -1.94
N HIS A 263 6.03 -23.47 -0.64
CA HIS A 263 5.62 -24.67 0.09
C HIS A 263 4.43 -24.34 1.00
N HIS A 264 3.38 -25.16 0.91
CA HIS A 264 2.22 -25.09 1.80
C HIS A 264 2.41 -26.01 3.01
N ILE A 265 2.66 -25.42 4.18
CA ILE A 265 2.87 -26.14 5.43
C ILE A 265 1.51 -26.50 6.04
N SER A 266 1.28 -27.77 6.38
CA SER A 266 0.08 -28.18 7.12
C SER A 266 0.46 -28.55 8.56
N LEU A 267 -0.06 -27.80 9.53
CA LEU A 267 0.18 -28.00 10.95
C LEU A 267 -1.09 -28.47 11.63
N THR A 268 -1.06 -29.67 12.21
CA THR A 268 -2.16 -30.20 13.03
C THR A 268 -1.71 -30.22 14.48
N ILE A 269 -2.33 -29.40 15.33
CA ILE A 269 -2.04 -29.36 16.77
C ILE A 269 -2.67 -30.58 17.43
N SER A 270 -1.85 -31.40 18.06
CA SER A 270 -2.26 -32.63 18.75
C SER A 270 -1.52 -32.82 20.08
N SER A 271 -2.07 -33.69 20.93
CA SER A 271 -1.55 -34.06 22.26
C SER A 271 -0.20 -34.82 22.22
N LYS A 272 0.23 -35.27 21.02
CA LYS A 272 1.49 -35.94 20.72
C LYS A 272 2.17 -35.24 19.56
N LEU A 273 3.51 -35.14 19.57
CA LEU A 273 4.30 -34.61 18.45
C LEU A 273 3.90 -35.33 17.16
N ASN A 274 3.15 -34.63 16.30
CA ASN A 274 2.86 -35.11 14.97
C ASN A 274 3.98 -34.62 14.06
N SER A 275 4.91 -35.50 13.71
CA SER A 275 5.78 -35.30 12.56
C SER A 275 4.90 -35.38 11.32
N SER A 276 4.73 -34.26 10.61
CA SER A 276 3.99 -34.21 9.35
C SER A 276 4.67 -35.12 8.32
N HIS A 277 4.30 -36.40 8.26
CA HIS A 277 4.66 -37.30 7.16
C HIS A 277 4.06 -36.74 5.87
N SER A 278 4.91 -36.18 4.99
CA SER A 278 4.55 -36.07 3.59
C SER A 278 4.39 -37.49 3.04
N SER A 279 3.16 -37.84 2.67
CA SER A 279 2.87 -39.07 1.96
C SER A 279 3.50 -38.98 0.58
N SER A 280 4.64 -39.66 0.43
CA SER A 280 5.22 -40.07 -0.84
C SER A 280 4.13 -40.62 -1.75
N THR A 281 3.76 -39.85 -2.78
CA THR A 281 3.02 -40.37 -3.92
C THR A 281 4.00 -41.19 -4.76
N ALA A 282 4.13 -42.47 -4.42
CA ALA A 282 4.61 -43.49 -5.34
C ALA A 282 3.60 -43.57 -6.50
N ASN A 283 4.04 -43.17 -7.68
CA ASN A 283 3.32 -43.41 -8.92
C ASN A 283 3.99 -44.62 -9.59
N ASP A 284 3.28 -45.75 -9.54
CA ASP A 284 3.52 -46.94 -10.38
C ASP A 284 3.24 -46.65 -11.85
#